data_AF-A0A960CAS6-F1
#
_entry.id   AF-A0A960CAS6-F1
#
_cell.length_a   1.000
_cell.length_b   1.000
_cell.length_c   1.000
_cell.angle_alpha   90.00
_cell.angle_beta   90.00
_cell.angle_gamma   90.00
#
_symmetry.space_group_name_H-M   'P 1'
#
loop_
_entity.id
_entity.type
_entity.pdbx_description
1 polymer ?
#
loop_
_entity_poly.entity_id
_entity_poly.type
_entity_poly.pdbx_seq_one_letter_code
_entity_poly.pdbx_strand_id
1 'polypeptide(L)'
;MGIEDAAATLAAQGNIGDAVPAAVPLITAMAKAYTRGRGFDDDGDPSEEIAAVITTASVRLAANTRQTDHAQTMGEFSETVRSFFNGWTLAELAVLNRYRVRAM
;
A
#
# COMPACT_ATOMS: atom_id res chain seq x y z
N MET A 1 0.75 7.24 17.17
CA MET A 1 1.37 7.70 15.90
C MET A 1 0.42 7.30 14.80
N GLY A 2 -0.19 8.26 14.09
CA GLY A 2 -1.19 7.98 13.06
C GLY A 2 -0.55 7.34 11.82
N ILE A 3 -1.32 6.56 11.07
CA ILE A 3 -0.85 5.86 9.86
C ILE A 3 -0.27 6.80 8.80
N GLU A 4 -0.77 8.05 8.75
CA GLU A 4 -0.29 9.10 7.86
C GLU A 4 1.14 9.54 8.19
N ASP A 5 1.48 9.61 9.49
CA ASP A 5 2.80 10.04 9.99
C ASP A 5 3.87 8.97 9.78
N ALA A 6 3.50 7.69 9.98
CA ALA A 6 4.37 6.54 9.70
C ALA A 6 4.67 6.41 8.20
N ALA A 7 3.64 6.56 7.36
CA ALA A 7 3.78 6.50 5.92
C ALA A 7 4.61 7.67 5.37
N ALA A 8 4.38 8.90 5.87
CA ALA A 8 5.15 10.09 5.51
C ALA A 8 6.63 9.97 5.90
N THR A 9 6.93 9.42 7.09
CA THR A 9 8.31 9.22 7.55
C THR A 9 9.08 8.24 6.65
N LEU A 10 8.43 7.15 6.21
CA LEU A 10 9.04 6.19 5.29
C LEU A 10 9.16 6.74 3.86
N ALA A 11 8.22 7.59 3.44
CA ALA A 11 8.28 8.31 2.15
C ALA A 11 9.45 9.29 2.08
N ALA A 12 9.75 9.98 3.19
CA ALA A 12 10.84 10.93 3.30
C ALA A 12 12.22 10.27 3.08
N GLN A 13 12.36 9.00 3.49
CA GLN A 13 13.59 8.22 3.26
C GLN A 13 13.80 7.86 1.77
N GLY A 14 12.74 7.87 0.96
CA GLY A 14 12.77 7.52 -0.47
C GLY A 14 12.67 8.69 -1.45
N ASN A 15 12.64 9.95 -0.97
CA ASN A 15 12.41 11.14 -1.80
C ASN A 15 11.06 11.12 -2.55
N ILE A 16 10.01 10.58 -1.91
CA ILE A 16 8.68 10.30 -2.49
C ILE A 16 7.57 11.20 -1.89
N GLY A 17 7.96 12.38 -1.38
CA GLY A 17 7.28 13.14 -0.31
C GLY A 17 5.78 13.45 -0.49
N ASP A 18 5.27 13.56 -1.72
CA ASP A 18 3.88 14.00 -1.95
C ASP A 18 2.94 12.89 -2.43
N ALA A 19 3.46 11.73 -2.85
CA ALA A 19 2.64 10.67 -3.44
C ALA A 19 2.02 9.73 -2.39
N VAL A 20 2.64 9.63 -1.20
CA VAL A 20 2.16 8.74 -0.12
C VAL A 20 0.85 9.22 0.52
N PRO A 21 0.67 10.51 0.86
CA PRO A 21 -0.60 10.97 1.42
C PRO A 21 -1.80 10.74 0.49
N ALA A 22 -1.60 10.78 -0.83
CA ALA A 22 -2.64 10.46 -1.79
C ALA A 22 -2.92 8.94 -1.94
N ALA A 23 -1.89 8.11 -1.72
CA ALA A 23 -2.01 6.65 -1.80
C ALA A 23 -2.75 6.04 -0.60
N VAL A 24 -2.56 6.60 0.60
CA VAL A 24 -3.11 6.05 1.85
C VAL A 24 -4.64 5.91 1.81
N PRO A 25 -5.45 6.94 1.46
CA PRO A 25 -6.91 6.82 1.40
C PRO A 25 -7.38 5.77 0.38
N LEU A 26 -6.69 5.65 -0.75
CA LEU A 26 -7.01 4.68 -1.80
C LEU A 26 -6.80 3.25 -1.29
N ILE A 27 -5.62 2.97 -0.73
CA ILE A 27 -5.27 1.65 -0.20
C ILE A 27 -6.16 1.30 0.99
N THR A 28 -6.50 2.26 1.85
CA THR A 28 -7.45 2.06 2.96
C THR A 28 -8.83 1.63 2.44
N ALA A 29 -9.36 2.28 1.41
CA ALA A 29 -10.64 1.90 0.81
C ALA A 29 -10.60 0.47 0.24
N MET A 30 -9.50 0.09 -0.41
CA MET A 30 -9.31 -1.26 -0.94
C MET A 30 -9.21 -2.32 0.17
N ALA A 31 -8.49 -2.03 1.25
CA ALA A 31 -8.38 -2.90 2.41
C ALA A 31 -9.74 -3.09 3.09
N LYS A 32 -10.49 -2.00 3.31
CA LYS A 32 -11.83 -2.01 3.89
C LYS A 32 -12.82 -2.82 3.06
N ALA A 33 -12.77 -2.70 1.73
CA ALA A 33 -13.57 -3.51 0.82
C ALA A 33 -13.19 -5.00 0.90
N TYR A 34 -11.90 -5.32 1.00
CA TYR A 34 -11.41 -6.69 1.08
C TYR A 34 -11.83 -7.41 2.37
N THR A 35 -11.73 -6.72 3.52
CA THR A 35 -12.11 -7.28 4.83
C THR A 35 -13.59 -7.11 5.17
N ARG A 36 -14.36 -6.43 4.32
CA ARG A 36 -15.76 -6.01 4.59
C ARG A 36 -15.89 -5.21 5.89
N GLY A 37 -14.93 -4.32 6.14
CA GLY A 37 -14.89 -3.49 7.35
C GLY A 37 -14.40 -4.20 8.61
N ARG A 38 -14.09 -5.50 8.58
CA ARG A 38 -13.47 -6.17 9.74
C ARG A 38 -12.04 -5.68 9.95
N GLY A 39 -11.69 -5.47 11.21
CA GLY A 39 -10.39 -4.91 11.61
C GLY A 39 -10.30 -3.39 11.46
N PHE A 40 -11.44 -2.72 11.25
CA PHE A 40 -11.62 -1.28 11.40
C PHE A 40 -12.56 -1.03 12.59
N ASP A 41 -12.36 0.06 13.32
CA ASP A 41 -13.27 0.48 14.39
C ASP A 41 -14.45 1.34 13.86
N ASP A 42 -15.28 1.84 14.78
CA ASP A 42 -16.48 2.61 14.47
C ASP A 42 -16.15 3.98 13.83
N ASP A 43 -14.99 4.55 14.14
CA ASP A 43 -14.47 5.77 13.53
C ASP A 43 -13.84 5.50 12.15
N GLY A 44 -13.65 4.22 11.81
CA GLY A 44 -13.10 3.76 10.55
C GLY A 44 -11.58 3.64 10.56
N ASP A 45 -10.95 3.66 11.73
CA ASP A 45 -9.52 3.51 11.90
C ASP A 45 -9.12 2.02 11.85
N PRO A 46 -8.03 1.68 11.14
CA PRO A 46 -7.57 0.30 11.03
C PRO A 46 -6.87 -0.18 12.31
N SER A 47 -7.07 -1.46 12.65
CA SER A 47 -6.21 -2.18 13.60
C SER A 47 -4.74 -2.16 13.17
N GLU A 48 -3.82 -2.28 14.13
CA GLU A 48 -2.38 -2.15 13.89
C GLU A 48 -1.85 -3.05 12.77
N GLU A 49 -2.39 -4.26 12.64
CA GLU A 49 -2.01 -5.19 11.56
C GLU A 49 -2.46 -4.69 10.17
N ILE A 50 -3.69 -4.16 10.06
CA ILE A 50 -4.20 -3.60 8.80
C ILE A 50 -3.50 -2.28 8.49
N ALA A 51 -3.21 -1.47 9.50
CA ALA A 51 -2.43 -0.24 9.38
C ALA A 51 -1.06 -0.50 8.76
N ALA A 52 -0.34 -1.53 9.24
CA ALA A 52 0.95 -1.92 8.67
C ALA A 52 0.85 -2.29 7.18
N VAL A 53 -0.18 -3.05 6.80
CA VAL A 53 -0.44 -3.41 5.38
C VAL A 53 -0.74 -2.18 4.53
N ILE A 54 -1.55 -1.25 5.05
CA ILE A 54 -1.88 -0.01 4.34
C ILE A 54 -0.61 0.81 4.13
N THR A 55 0.24 0.95 5.14
CA THR A 55 1.50 1.69 5.03
C THR A 55 2.44 1.06 3.99
N THR A 56 2.66 -0.26 4.03
CA THR A 56 3.58 -0.91 3.08
C THR A 56 3.06 -0.86 1.64
N ALA A 57 1.76 -1.06 1.44
CA ALA A 57 1.14 -0.98 0.12
C ALA A 57 1.13 0.45 -0.42
N SER A 58 0.89 1.45 0.44
CA SER A 58 0.92 2.87 0.05
C SER A 58 2.32 3.32 -0.35
N VAL A 59 3.36 2.86 0.37
CA VAL A 59 4.76 3.13 0.01
C VAL A 59 5.12 2.47 -1.32
N ARG A 60 4.69 1.21 -1.56
CA ARG A 60 4.89 0.54 -2.86
C ARG A 60 4.22 1.31 -3.99
N LEU A 61 3.01 1.81 -3.76
CA LEU A 61 2.28 2.59 -4.76
C LEU A 61 2.97 3.93 -5.03
N ALA A 62 3.40 4.64 -3.98
CA ALA A 62 4.09 5.92 -4.11
C ALA A 62 5.45 5.78 -4.80
N ALA A 63 6.18 4.70 -4.55
CA ALA A 63 7.46 4.41 -5.20
C ALA A 63 7.35 4.32 -6.74
N ASN A 64 6.16 4.14 -7.30
CA ASN A 64 5.91 4.23 -8.74
C ASN A 64 4.73 5.15 -9.07
N THR A 65 4.99 6.45 -8.99
CA THR A 65 4.02 7.50 -9.35
C THR A 65 3.56 7.45 -10.80
N ARG A 66 4.32 6.83 -11.71
CA ARG A 66 3.94 6.72 -13.13
C ARG A 66 2.85 5.68 -13.40
N GLN A 67 2.56 4.79 -12.45
CA GLN A 67 1.57 3.70 -12.57
C GLN A 67 1.67 2.90 -13.90
N THR A 68 2.84 2.90 -14.53
CA THR A 68 3.07 2.33 -15.86
C THR A 68 4.37 1.55 -15.83
N ASP A 69 4.42 0.42 -16.53
CA ASP A 69 5.66 -0.33 -16.71
C ASP A 69 6.66 0.52 -17.50
N HIS A 70 7.85 0.68 -16.95
CA HIS A 70 8.91 1.43 -17.61
C HIS A 70 10.18 0.58 -17.66
N ALA A 71 10.67 0.37 -18.87
CA ALA A 71 11.95 -0.26 -19.12
C ALA A 71 12.89 0.79 -19.72
N GLN A 72 13.97 1.11 -19.03
CA GLN A 72 15.06 1.94 -19.54
C GLN A 72 16.25 1.04 -19.82
N THR A 73 16.74 1.07 -21.06
CA THR A 73 17.98 0.38 -21.43
C THR A 73 19.02 1.45 -21.77
N MET A 74 20.06 1.58 -20.94
CA MET A 74 21.20 2.45 -21.17
C MET A 74 22.43 1.58 -21.43
N GLY A 75 22.64 1.22 -22.69
CA GLY A 75 23.76 0.36 -23.09
C GLY A 75 23.63 -1.05 -22.52
N GLU A 76 24.59 -1.46 -21.68
CA GLU A 76 24.61 -2.78 -21.01
C GLU A 76 23.65 -2.86 -19.80
N PHE A 77 23.25 -1.71 -19.25
CA PHE A 77 22.37 -1.67 -18.09
C PHE A 77 20.91 -1.62 -18.54
N SER A 78 20.13 -2.59 -18.05
CA SER A 78 18.68 -2.57 -18.16
C SER A 78 18.06 -2.35 -16.79
N GLU A 79 17.27 -1.30 -16.67
CA GLU A 79 16.42 -1.05 -15.52
C GLU A 79 14.97 -1.32 -15.92
N THR A 80 14.32 -2.25 -15.22
CA THR A 80 12.90 -2.51 -15.43
C THR A 80 12.15 -2.20 -14.15
N VAL A 81 11.33 -1.15 -14.19
CA VAL A 81 10.43 -0.79 -13.10
C VAL A 81 9.05 -1.37 -13.43
N ARG A 82 8.73 -2.49 -12.78
CA ARG A 82 7.40 -3.15 -12.83
C ARG A 82 6.75 -3.03 -11.45
N SER A 83 6.26 -1.87 -11.10
CA SER A 83 5.66 -1.72 -9.76
C SER A 83 4.49 -0.76 -9.75
N PHE A 84 3.46 -0.98 -10.54
CA PHE A 84 2.15 -0.40 -10.21
C PHE A 84 1.46 -1.29 -9.17
N PHE A 85 0.44 -0.78 -8.47
CA PHE A 85 -0.37 -1.63 -7.60
C PHE A 85 -1.13 -2.65 -8.46
N ASN A 86 -0.54 -3.83 -8.68
CA ASN A 86 -1.13 -4.95 -9.41
C ASN A 86 -2.02 -5.81 -8.49
N GLY A 87 -1.90 -5.61 -7.18
CA GLY A 87 -2.66 -6.31 -6.17
C GLY A 87 -1.91 -6.36 -4.84
N TRP A 88 -2.47 -7.14 -3.92
CA TRP A 88 -1.86 -7.45 -2.64
C TRP A 88 -0.75 -8.47 -2.82
N THR A 89 0.37 -8.26 -2.14
CA THR A 89 1.43 -9.27 -2.01
C THR A 89 0.98 -10.44 -1.14
N LEU A 90 1.68 -11.57 -1.20
CA LEU A 90 1.37 -12.72 -0.34
C LEU A 90 1.46 -12.38 1.16
N ALA A 91 2.41 -11.54 1.56
CA ALA A 91 2.55 -11.09 2.94
C ALA A 91 1.37 -10.21 3.38
N GLU A 92 0.97 -9.25 2.56
CA GLU A 92 -0.20 -8.39 2.82
C GLU A 92 -1.49 -9.22 2.87
N LEU A 93 -1.65 -10.18 1.94
CA LEU A 93 -2.77 -11.11 1.95
C LEU A 93 -2.79 -12.00 3.19
N ALA A 94 -1.65 -12.46 3.70
CA ALA A 94 -1.61 -13.28 4.91
C ALA A 94 -2.25 -12.54 6.09
N VAL A 95 -1.97 -11.25 6.23
CA VAL A 95 -2.58 -10.38 7.24
C VAL A 95 -4.06 -10.13 6.93
N LEU A 96 -4.39 -9.66 5.73
CA LEU A 96 -5.77 -9.32 5.36
C LEU A 96 -6.72 -10.53 5.42
N ASN A 97 -6.23 -11.73 5.09
CA ASN A 97 -7.03 -12.95 5.14
C ASN A 97 -7.44 -13.34 6.57
N ARG A 98 -6.72 -12.87 7.59
CA ARG A 98 -7.11 -13.06 9.00
C ARG A 98 -8.41 -12.33 9.33
N TYR A 99 -8.64 -11.18 8.69
CA TYR A 99 -9.82 -10.34 8.88
C TYR A 99 -10.91 -10.62 7.84
N ARG A 100 -10.58 -11.32 6.76
CA ARG A 100 -11.51 -11.61 5.67
C ARG A 100 -12.66 -12.51 6.13
N VAL A 101 -13.88 -12.09 5.83
CA VAL A 101 -15.06 -12.97 5.90
C VAL A 101 -15.01 -13.92 4.73
N ARG A 102 -14.80 -15.21 4.98
CA ARG A 102 -15.00 -16.25 3.95
C ARG A 102 -16.49 -16.29 3.62
N ALA A 103 -16.82 -16.37 2.33
CA ALA A 103 -18.20 -16.60 1.93
C ALA A 103 -18.69 -17.90 2.60
N MET A 104 -19.87 -17.84 3.23
CA MET A 104 -20.57 -19.03 3.68
C MET A 104 -21.15 -19.77 2.48
#